data_AF-A0AAN8CSQ3-F1
#
_entry.id   AF-A0AAN8CSQ3-F1
#
_cell.length_a   1.000
_cell.length_b   1.000
_cell.length_c   1.000
_cell.angle_alpha   90.00
_cell.angle_beta   90.00
_cell.angle_gamma   90.00
#
_symmetry.space_group_name_H-M   'P 1'
#
loop_
_entity.id
_entity.type
_entity.pdbx_description
1 polymer ?
#
loop_
_entity_poly.entity_id
_entity_poly.type
_entity_poly.pdbx_seq_one_letter_code
_entity_poly.pdbx_strand_id
1 'polypeptide(L)'
;MHYGVEKMVDAFSKQPAGQIGGGHNSHIVVLQVTEKVIKESRATRVQPFNEYRKRFNLKPYTSFYEFTDDIEMAEGLEELYGDIDALELYPGVLLEKARPNSLFGESMVEMGAPFSLKGLLGNPICSPEYWKPSSFGGEKGFNIVKTSTLKKLVCLNTKWCPYVDFHVPRNDEELKSRKSNSEL
;
A
#
# COMPACT_ATOMS: atom_id res chain seq x y z
N MET A 1 -17.55 0.32 -23.60
CA MET A 1 -16.94 -0.52 -22.53
C MET A 1 -16.44 -1.81 -23.18
N HIS A 2 -15.16 -1.87 -23.60
CA HIS A 2 -14.71 -2.85 -24.61
C HIS A 2 -14.22 -4.19 -24.04
N TYR A 3 -13.80 -4.26 -22.76
CA TYR A 3 -13.11 -5.45 -22.22
C TYR A 3 -13.93 -6.28 -21.21
N GLY A 4 -14.82 -5.66 -20.43
CA GLY A 4 -15.52 -6.33 -19.32
C GLY A 4 -14.68 -6.43 -18.05
N VAL A 5 -15.31 -6.79 -16.93
CA VAL A 5 -14.65 -6.85 -15.61
C VAL A 5 -13.58 -7.94 -15.59
N GLU A 6 -13.89 -9.08 -16.16
CA GLU A 6 -13.07 -10.29 -16.08
C GLU A 6 -11.71 -10.11 -16.76
N LYS A 7 -11.70 -9.52 -17.97
CA LYS A 7 -10.46 -9.25 -18.70
C LYS A 7 -9.61 -8.18 -18.02
N MET A 8 -10.25 -7.19 -17.39
CA MET A 8 -9.54 -6.12 -16.67
C MET A 8 -8.89 -6.68 -15.40
N VAL A 9 -9.61 -7.49 -14.63
CA VAL A 9 -9.06 -8.15 -13.43
C VAL A 9 -7.89 -9.06 -13.81
N ASP A 10 -8.07 -9.90 -14.85
CA ASP A 10 -7.02 -10.79 -15.33
C ASP A 10 -5.74 -10.03 -15.74
N ALA A 11 -5.91 -8.91 -16.46
CA ALA A 11 -4.79 -8.06 -16.87
C ALA A 11 -4.09 -7.41 -15.66
N PHE A 12 -4.84 -6.80 -14.76
CA PHE A 12 -4.27 -6.09 -13.60
C PHE A 12 -3.62 -7.02 -12.60
N SER A 13 -4.15 -8.23 -12.38
CA SER A 13 -3.51 -9.21 -11.50
C SER A 13 -2.22 -9.79 -12.07
N LYS A 14 -1.95 -9.64 -13.37
CA LYS A 14 -0.71 -10.12 -14.02
C LYS A 14 0.33 -9.02 -14.21
N GLN A 15 -0.08 -7.77 -14.20
CA GLN A 15 0.85 -6.65 -14.37
C GLN A 15 1.50 -6.30 -13.02
N PRO A 16 2.84 -6.29 -12.92
CA PRO A 16 3.50 -5.85 -11.70
C PRO A 16 3.28 -4.37 -11.44
N ALA A 17 3.10 -4.00 -10.17
CA ALA A 17 3.12 -2.62 -9.71
C ALA A 17 4.56 -2.16 -9.39
N GLY A 18 4.79 -0.86 -9.43
CA GLY A 18 6.07 -0.27 -9.04
C GLY A 18 6.31 -0.31 -7.53
N GLN A 19 7.58 -0.31 -7.12
CA GLN A 19 8.01 -0.13 -5.74
C GLN A 19 7.58 1.25 -5.20
N ILE A 20 7.27 1.35 -3.90
CA ILE A 20 6.77 2.60 -3.29
C ILE A 20 7.90 3.42 -2.67
N GLY A 21 8.72 2.80 -1.82
CA GLY A 21 9.87 3.47 -1.16
C GLY A 21 11.16 3.34 -1.95
N GLY A 22 12.22 4.02 -1.50
CA GLY A 22 13.53 4.06 -2.17
C GLY A 22 13.66 5.14 -3.26
N GLY A 23 12.64 5.97 -3.44
CA GLY A 23 12.70 7.10 -4.37
C GLY A 23 12.62 6.75 -5.87
N HIS A 24 12.74 7.79 -6.70
CA HIS A 24 12.83 7.74 -8.17
C HIS A 24 11.78 6.92 -8.96
N ASN A 25 10.63 6.56 -8.35
CA ASN A 25 9.64 5.69 -8.99
C ASN A 25 8.25 6.33 -9.17
N SER A 26 8.16 7.66 -9.16
CA SER A 26 6.92 8.38 -9.49
C SER A 26 6.82 8.66 -10.99
N HIS A 27 5.81 8.10 -11.65
CA HIS A 27 5.60 8.34 -13.09
C HIS A 27 5.31 9.82 -13.38
N ILE A 28 5.93 10.37 -14.43
CA ILE A 28 5.90 11.80 -14.77
C ILE A 28 4.48 12.39 -14.84
N VAL A 29 3.51 11.62 -15.36
CA VAL A 29 2.10 12.06 -15.50
C VAL A 29 1.44 12.37 -14.16
N VAL A 30 1.84 11.70 -13.08
CA VAL A 30 1.26 11.88 -11.74
C VAL A 30 2.18 12.64 -10.78
N LEU A 31 3.38 13.07 -11.22
CA LEU A 31 4.35 13.76 -10.38
C LEU A 31 3.80 15.07 -9.78
N GLN A 32 2.90 15.75 -10.49
CA GLN A 32 2.17 16.92 -9.99
C GLN A 32 1.36 16.64 -8.71
N VAL A 33 0.97 15.38 -8.46
CA VAL A 33 0.26 14.99 -7.24
C VAL A 33 1.24 14.99 -6.07
N THR A 34 2.42 14.39 -6.24
CA THR A 34 3.51 14.39 -5.26
C THR A 34 3.88 15.83 -4.84
N GLU A 35 4.02 16.74 -5.81
CA GLU A 35 4.30 18.15 -5.54
C GLU A 35 3.20 18.83 -4.70
N LYS A 36 1.93 18.55 -5.01
CA LYS A 36 0.79 19.08 -4.25
C LYS A 36 0.77 18.55 -2.82
N VAL A 37 1.12 17.28 -2.59
CA VAL A 37 1.21 16.71 -1.24
C VAL A 37 2.29 17.40 -0.41
N ILE A 38 3.45 17.69 -1.00
CA ILE A 38 4.52 18.45 -0.32
C ILE A 38 4.03 19.86 0.04
N LYS A 39 3.39 20.56 -0.90
CA LYS A 39 2.81 21.89 -0.65
C LYS A 39 1.77 21.88 0.47
N GLU A 40 0.90 20.87 0.49
CA GLU A 40 -0.12 20.71 1.52
C GLU A 40 0.50 20.40 2.89
N SER A 41 1.52 19.55 2.94
CA SER A 41 2.29 19.25 4.16
C SER A 41 2.87 20.52 4.79
N ARG A 42 3.37 21.45 3.96
CA ARG A 42 3.87 22.76 4.40
C ARG A 42 2.75 23.68 4.88
N ALA A 43 1.64 23.75 4.14
CA ALA A 43 0.48 24.58 4.48
C ALA A 43 -0.14 24.15 5.82
N THR A 44 -0.21 22.84 6.07
CA THR A 44 -0.72 22.25 7.31
C THR A 44 0.32 22.19 8.43
N ARG A 45 1.55 22.65 8.17
CA ARG A 45 2.66 22.73 9.12
C ARG A 45 2.98 21.38 9.77
N VAL A 46 2.96 20.31 8.97
CA VAL A 46 3.40 18.98 9.39
C VAL A 46 4.83 19.07 9.93
N GLN A 47 5.08 18.43 11.07
CA GLN A 47 6.41 18.42 11.69
C GLN A 47 7.42 17.61 10.85
N PRO A 48 8.73 17.82 11.07
CA PRO A 48 9.76 17.06 10.36
C PRO A 48 9.64 15.55 10.57
N PHE A 49 10.17 14.80 9.62
CA PHE A 49 10.13 13.34 9.58
C PHE A 49 10.66 12.70 10.87
N ASN A 50 11.76 13.22 11.41
CA ASN A 50 12.35 12.71 12.64
C ASN A 50 11.45 12.92 13.87
N GLU A 51 10.61 13.95 13.91
CA GLU A 51 9.61 14.12 14.98
C GLU A 51 8.53 13.03 14.92
N TYR A 52 8.11 12.65 13.71
CA TYR A 52 7.23 11.50 13.52
C TYR A 52 7.93 10.19 13.88
N ARG A 53 9.20 9.99 13.51
CA ARG A 53 9.96 8.80 13.93
C ARG A 53 9.97 8.66 15.45
N LYS A 54 10.32 9.72 16.18
CA LYS A 54 10.27 9.76 17.65
C LYS A 54 8.86 9.44 18.17
N ARG A 55 7.82 10.05 17.59
CA ARG A 55 6.42 9.84 17.99
C ARG A 55 5.96 8.38 17.85
N PHE A 56 6.53 7.64 16.90
CA PHE A 56 6.28 6.22 16.67
C PHE A 56 7.36 5.30 17.25
N ASN A 57 8.14 5.80 18.23
CA ASN A 57 9.19 5.06 18.94
C ASN A 57 10.32 4.54 18.04
N LEU A 58 10.54 5.18 16.90
CA LEU A 58 11.68 4.92 16.03
C LEU A 58 12.84 5.85 16.38
N LYS A 59 14.06 5.35 16.22
CA LYS A 59 15.26 6.18 16.35
C LYS A 59 15.28 7.21 15.20
N PRO A 60 15.41 8.52 15.47
CA PRO A 60 15.59 9.51 14.42
C PRO A 60 16.88 9.24 13.64
N TYR A 61 16.87 9.51 12.34
CA TYR A 61 18.07 9.41 11.51
C TYR A 61 19.05 10.52 11.87
N THR A 62 20.35 10.21 11.87
CA THR A 62 21.41 11.18 12.20
C THR A 62 22.08 11.78 10.98
N SER A 63 21.82 11.26 9.78
CA SER A 63 22.33 11.81 8.51
C SER A 63 21.50 11.31 7.32
N PHE A 64 21.59 12.01 6.18
CA PHE A 64 20.97 11.56 4.93
C PHE A 64 21.58 10.25 4.42
N TYR A 65 22.86 9.98 4.70
CA TYR A 65 23.56 8.73 4.35
C TYR A 65 23.12 7.53 5.21
N GLU A 66 22.53 7.74 6.39
CA GLU A 66 21.88 6.67 7.14
C GLU A 66 20.47 6.38 6.61
N PHE A 67 19.80 7.43 6.13
CA PHE A 67 18.40 7.46 5.68
C PHE A 67 18.18 6.77 4.32
N THR A 68 19.06 7.04 3.34
CA THR A 68 19.01 6.44 2.00
C THR A 68 20.29 5.64 1.72
N ASP A 69 20.21 4.64 0.85
CA ASP A 69 21.34 3.87 0.32
C ASP A 69 21.90 4.44 -1.00
N ASP A 70 21.32 5.54 -1.49
CA ASP A 70 21.76 6.30 -2.65
C ASP A 70 22.57 7.54 -2.22
N ILE A 71 23.86 7.55 -2.57
CA ILE A 71 24.80 8.62 -2.20
C ILE A 71 24.44 9.94 -2.89
N GLU A 72 24.06 9.91 -4.17
CA GLU A 72 23.71 11.13 -4.92
C GLU A 72 22.44 11.76 -4.34
N MET A 73 21.47 10.92 -3.95
CA MET A 73 20.27 11.38 -3.27
C MET A 73 20.58 11.96 -1.89
N ALA A 74 21.48 11.34 -1.12
CA ALA A 74 21.88 11.85 0.19
C ALA A 74 22.54 13.23 0.08
N GLU A 75 23.48 13.40 -0.84
CA GLU A 75 24.17 14.67 -1.11
C GLU A 75 23.18 15.77 -1.53
N GLY A 76 22.28 15.46 -2.47
CA GLY A 76 21.27 16.40 -2.93
C GLY A 76 20.27 16.81 -1.84
N LEU A 77 19.86 15.86 -0.98
CA LEU A 77 18.99 16.17 0.16
C LEU A 77 19.71 17.00 1.22
N GLU A 78 20.99 16.74 1.48
CA GLU A 78 21.83 17.49 2.39
C GLU A 78 22.01 18.94 1.92
N GLU A 79 22.25 19.15 0.62
CA GLU A 79 22.33 20.50 0.03
C GLU A 79 20.98 21.26 0.13
N LEU A 80 19.86 20.58 -0.11
CA LEU A 80 18.53 21.20 -0.14
C LEU A 80 17.95 21.50 1.25
N TYR A 81 18.08 20.57 2.20
CA TYR A 81 17.49 20.70 3.53
C TYR A 81 18.48 21.23 4.57
N GLY A 82 19.78 21.05 4.38
CA GLY A 82 20.85 21.46 5.31
C GLY A 82 20.95 20.65 6.59
N ASP A 83 19.85 20.07 7.08
CA ASP A 83 19.80 19.26 8.30
C ASP A 83 18.81 18.09 8.14
N ILE A 84 19.19 16.90 8.60
CA ILE A 84 18.32 15.71 8.60
C ILE A 84 17.09 15.91 9.49
N ASP A 85 17.18 16.72 10.55
CA ASP A 85 16.05 17.08 11.40
C ASP A 85 15.09 18.07 10.73
N ALA A 86 15.43 18.62 9.56
CA ALA A 86 14.55 19.45 8.74
C ALA A 86 13.82 18.68 7.62
N LEU A 87 14.14 17.39 7.40
CA LEU A 87 13.53 16.58 6.35
C LEU A 87 12.01 16.49 6.53
N GLU A 88 11.25 16.78 5.48
CA GLU A 88 9.78 16.74 5.51
C GLU A 88 9.24 15.30 5.55
N LEU A 89 8.08 15.08 6.20
CA LEU A 89 7.49 13.75 6.39
C LEU A 89 7.26 12.98 5.09
N TYR A 90 6.61 13.60 4.08
CA TYR A 90 6.25 12.88 2.86
C TYR A 90 7.46 12.50 1.99
N PRO A 91 8.44 13.40 1.72
CA PRO A 91 9.73 13.01 1.16
C PRO A 91 10.44 11.95 2.01
N GLY A 92 10.46 12.10 3.34
CA GLY A 92 11.04 11.12 4.25
C GLY A 92 10.48 9.71 4.04
N VAL A 93 9.16 9.58 3.97
CA VAL A 93 8.51 8.27 3.79
C VAL A 93 8.74 7.64 2.40
N LEU A 94 8.87 8.44 1.34
CA LEU A 94 9.08 7.93 -0.02
C LEU A 94 10.55 7.66 -0.37
N LEU A 95 11.47 8.43 0.21
CA LEU A 95 12.90 8.36 -0.06
C LEU A 95 13.67 7.48 0.94
N GLU A 96 13.04 7.09 2.05
CA GLU A 96 13.65 6.15 3.00
C GLU A 96 14.01 4.85 2.27
N LYS A 97 15.23 4.35 2.52
CA LYS A 97 15.70 3.10 1.93
C LYS A 97 14.70 1.97 2.19
N ALA A 98 14.35 1.25 1.13
CA ALA A 98 13.44 0.12 1.25
C ALA A 98 14.09 -1.02 2.04
N ARG A 99 13.29 -1.75 2.83
CA ARG A 99 13.78 -2.99 3.46
C ARG A 99 14.10 -4.02 2.35
N PRO A 100 15.06 -4.95 2.55
CA PRO A 100 15.39 -5.96 1.56
C PRO A 100 14.15 -6.72 1.06
N ASN A 101 13.97 -6.81 -0.26
CA ASN A 101 12.82 -7.46 -0.91
C ASN A 101 11.44 -6.95 -0.43
N SER A 102 11.35 -5.68 -0.04
CA SER A 102 10.12 -5.05 0.47
C SER A 102 9.70 -3.85 -0.38
N LEU A 103 8.40 -3.51 -0.34
CA LEU A 103 7.84 -2.42 -1.15
C LEU A 103 8.23 -1.02 -0.67
N PHE A 104 8.62 -0.87 0.59
CA PHE A 104 8.89 0.41 1.26
C PHE A 104 9.82 0.24 2.46
N GLY A 105 10.25 1.37 3.03
CA GLY A 105 11.09 1.45 4.22
C GLY A 105 10.36 1.14 5.53
N GLU A 106 11.10 1.26 6.63
CA GLU A 106 10.62 1.01 8.00
C GLU A 106 9.49 1.96 8.41
N SER A 107 9.65 3.26 8.16
CA SER A 107 8.71 4.27 8.64
C SER A 107 7.32 4.09 8.06
N MET A 108 7.22 3.67 6.80
CA MET A 108 5.92 3.39 6.18
C MET A 108 5.15 2.30 6.95
N VAL A 109 5.83 1.26 7.41
CA VAL A 109 5.22 0.16 8.17
C VAL A 109 4.84 0.63 9.57
N GLU A 110 5.80 1.19 10.30
CA GLU A 110 5.64 1.47 11.73
C GLU A 110 4.71 2.66 11.99
N MET A 111 4.66 3.64 11.07
CA MET A 111 3.69 4.73 11.13
C MET A 111 2.34 4.32 10.54
N GLY A 112 2.33 3.58 9.43
CA GLY A 112 1.10 3.22 8.71
C GLY A 112 0.26 2.14 9.39
N ALA A 113 0.90 1.11 9.97
CA ALA A 113 0.20 -0.03 10.54
C ALA A 113 -0.74 0.33 11.70
N PRO A 114 -0.34 1.18 12.70
CA PRO A 114 -1.26 1.61 13.75
C PRO A 114 -2.51 2.31 13.21
N PHE A 115 -2.36 3.20 12.21
CA PHE A 115 -3.51 3.88 11.60
C PHE A 115 -4.40 2.92 10.81
N SER A 116 -3.81 2.03 10.02
CA SER A 116 -4.55 1.02 9.26
C SER A 116 -5.36 0.09 10.16
N LEU A 117 -4.71 -0.49 11.18
CA LEU A 117 -5.37 -1.39 12.14
C LEU A 117 -6.44 -0.66 12.94
N LYS A 118 -6.18 0.58 13.38
CA LYS A 118 -7.19 1.38 14.08
C LYS A 118 -8.37 1.71 13.19
N GLY A 119 -8.15 2.02 11.91
CA GLY A 119 -9.21 2.28 10.95
C GLY A 119 -10.07 1.04 10.67
N LEU A 120 -9.44 -0.14 10.54
CA LEU A 120 -10.13 -1.40 10.29
C LEU A 120 -10.93 -1.87 11.53
N LEU A 121 -10.25 -2.05 12.67
CA LEU A 121 -10.86 -2.62 13.87
C LEU A 121 -11.66 -1.59 14.69
N GLY A 122 -11.44 -0.30 14.45
CA GLY A 122 -12.25 0.77 15.00
C GLY A 122 -13.64 0.88 14.37
N ASN A 123 -13.94 0.08 13.33
CA ASN A 123 -15.27 0.05 12.73
C ASN A 123 -16.31 -0.49 13.73
N PRO A 124 -17.47 0.17 13.90
CA PRO A 124 -18.52 -0.30 14.81
C PRO A 124 -18.97 -1.74 14.57
N ILE A 125 -18.86 -2.27 13.34
CA ILE A 125 -19.20 -3.68 13.05
C ILE A 125 -18.33 -4.66 13.84
N CYS A 126 -17.11 -4.27 14.21
CA CYS A 126 -16.18 -5.08 15.02
C CYS A 126 -16.47 -5.00 16.53
N SER A 127 -17.42 -4.15 16.96
CA SER A 127 -17.78 -4.06 18.38
C SER A 127 -18.53 -5.31 18.85
N PRO A 128 -18.43 -5.67 20.15
CA PRO A 128 -19.18 -6.80 20.71
C PRO A 128 -20.70 -6.68 20.51
N GLU A 129 -21.23 -5.45 20.45
CA GLU A 129 -22.65 -5.20 20.25
C GLU A 129 -23.10 -5.53 18.82
N TYR A 130 -22.26 -5.27 17.81
CA TYR A 130 -22.63 -5.43 16.40
C TYR A 130 -22.12 -6.74 15.79
N TRP A 131 -21.04 -7.34 16.30
CA TRP A 131 -20.45 -8.55 15.71
C TRP A 131 -21.22 -9.83 16.09
N LYS A 132 -22.48 -9.89 15.65
CA LYS A 132 -23.41 -11.00 15.91
C LYS A 132 -24.20 -11.35 14.64
N PRO A 133 -24.67 -12.60 14.50
CA PRO A 133 -25.38 -13.04 13.30
C PRO A 133 -26.58 -12.15 12.95
N SER A 134 -27.32 -11.67 13.95
CA SER A 134 -28.51 -10.83 13.75
C SER A 134 -28.21 -9.51 13.03
N SER A 135 -27.03 -8.92 13.22
CA SER A 135 -26.60 -7.70 12.50
C SER A 135 -26.42 -7.92 11.01
N PHE A 136 -26.16 -9.16 10.59
CA PHE A 136 -25.92 -9.54 9.19
C PHE A 136 -27.10 -10.29 8.59
N GLY A 137 -28.30 -10.21 9.18
CA GLY A 137 -29.48 -10.92 8.69
C GLY A 137 -29.46 -12.44 8.94
N GLY A 138 -28.77 -12.88 9.99
CA GLY A 138 -28.66 -14.27 10.41
C GLY A 138 -27.34 -14.94 9.99
N GLU A 139 -27.23 -16.25 10.26
CA GLU A 139 -25.99 -17.02 10.02
C GLU A 139 -25.52 -16.97 8.56
N LYS A 140 -26.44 -16.93 7.60
CA LYS A 140 -26.08 -16.88 6.18
C LYS A 140 -25.26 -15.63 5.85
N GLY A 141 -25.73 -14.43 6.23
CA GLY A 141 -25.01 -13.19 5.95
C GLY A 141 -23.72 -13.09 6.76
N PHE A 142 -23.72 -13.57 8.01
CA PHE A 142 -22.52 -13.56 8.82
C PHE A 142 -21.42 -14.47 8.25
N ASN A 143 -21.79 -15.63 7.69
CA ASN A 143 -20.85 -16.52 7.02
C ASN A 143 -20.29 -15.95 5.71
N ILE A 144 -21.04 -15.09 5.00
CA ILE A 144 -20.49 -14.35 3.86
C ILE A 144 -19.34 -13.47 4.33
N VAL A 145 -19.51 -12.68 5.39
CA VAL A 145 -18.45 -11.82 5.93
C VAL A 145 -17.25 -12.66 6.39
N LYS A 146 -17.47 -13.71 7.18
CA LYS A 146 -16.40 -14.56 7.74
C LYS A 146 -15.59 -15.31 6.68
N THR A 147 -16.19 -15.64 5.54
CA THR A 147 -15.54 -16.47 4.51
C THR A 147 -15.25 -15.71 3.21
N SER A 148 -15.36 -14.38 3.24
CA SER A 148 -15.09 -13.51 2.11
C SER A 148 -13.63 -13.59 1.68
N THR A 149 -13.40 -13.65 0.37
CA THR A 149 -12.07 -13.58 -0.25
C THR A 149 -12.15 -12.76 -1.53
N LEU A 150 -11.05 -12.14 -1.96
CA LEU A 150 -10.98 -11.40 -3.23
C LEU A 150 -11.43 -12.27 -4.41
N LYS A 151 -11.00 -13.54 -4.44
CA LYS A 151 -11.39 -14.50 -5.47
C LYS A 151 -12.90 -14.74 -5.50
N LYS A 152 -13.54 -14.94 -4.34
CA LYS A 152 -15.01 -15.08 -4.26
C LYS A 152 -15.71 -13.80 -4.72
N LEU A 153 -15.22 -12.64 -4.28
CA LEU A 153 -15.78 -11.35 -4.67
C LEU A 153 -15.82 -11.19 -6.19
N VAL A 154 -14.73 -11.50 -6.89
CA VAL A 154 -14.71 -11.41 -8.36
C VAL A 154 -15.50 -12.53 -9.00
N CYS A 155 -15.19 -13.79 -8.69
CA CYS A 155 -15.69 -14.93 -9.46
C CYS A 155 -17.17 -15.24 -9.24
N LEU A 156 -17.78 -14.81 -8.13
CA LEU A 156 -19.23 -14.93 -7.91
C LEU A 156 -20.04 -13.79 -8.57
N ASN A 157 -19.38 -12.73 -9.05
CA ASN A 157 -20.02 -11.56 -9.65
C ASN A 157 -19.63 -11.35 -11.12
N THR A 158 -19.08 -12.38 -11.75
CA THR A 158 -18.61 -12.36 -13.15
C THR A 158 -19.05 -13.61 -13.89
N LYS A 159 -19.01 -13.58 -15.23
CA LYS A 159 -19.47 -14.71 -16.05
C LYS A 159 -18.51 -15.91 -16.01
N TRP A 160 -17.21 -15.62 -15.85
CA TRP A 160 -16.15 -16.61 -15.72
C TRP A 160 -15.12 -16.10 -14.71
N CYS A 161 -14.39 -17.01 -14.08
CA CYS A 161 -13.46 -16.68 -13.01
C CYS A 161 -12.06 -16.39 -13.58
N PRO A 162 -11.59 -15.12 -13.60
CA PRO A 162 -10.25 -14.78 -14.09
C PRO A 162 -9.14 -15.19 -13.11
N TYR A 163 -7.88 -15.01 -13.54
CA TYR A 163 -6.80 -14.89 -12.58
C TYR A 163 -7.01 -13.64 -11.74
N VAL A 164 -7.03 -13.79 -10.41
CA VAL A 164 -7.27 -12.72 -9.46
C VAL A 164 -6.43 -12.98 -8.22
N ASP A 165 -5.48 -12.08 -7.97
CA ASP A 165 -4.61 -12.07 -6.81
C ASP A 165 -4.01 -10.66 -6.61
N PHE A 166 -3.43 -10.41 -5.44
CA PHE A 166 -2.63 -9.22 -5.15
C PHE A 166 -1.13 -9.42 -5.45
N HIS A 167 -0.72 -10.62 -5.85
CA HIS A 167 0.61 -10.88 -6.37
C HIS A 167 0.56 -11.33 -7.83
N VAL A 168 1.63 -11.05 -8.59
CA VAL A 168 1.76 -11.60 -9.94
C VAL A 168 1.96 -13.12 -9.90
N PRO A 169 1.58 -13.87 -10.95
CA PRO A 169 1.80 -15.32 -11.02
C PRO A 169 3.29 -15.64 -10.92
N ARG A 170 3.66 -16.65 -10.12
CA ARG A 170 5.08 -16.99 -9.92
C ARG A 170 5.67 -17.80 -11.07
N ASN A 171 4.85 -18.65 -11.71
CA ASN A 171 5.24 -19.54 -12.81
C ASN A 171 4.11 -19.68 -13.86
N ASP A 172 4.46 -20.05 -15.09
CA ASP A 172 3.52 -20.32 -16.19
C ASP A 172 2.51 -21.45 -15.91
N GLU A 173 2.78 -22.33 -14.94
CA GLU A 173 1.86 -23.43 -14.58
C GLU A 173 0.61 -22.95 -13.81
N GLU A 174 0.71 -21.87 -13.03
CA GLU A 174 -0.47 -21.24 -12.40
C GLU A 174 -1.40 -20.62 -13.44
N LEU A 175 -0.85 -20.20 -14.58
CA LEU A 175 -1.59 -19.70 -15.74
C LEU A 175 -2.24 -20.83 -16.55
N LYS A 176 -1.63 -22.03 -16.58
CA LYS A 176 -2.10 -23.20 -17.36
C LYS A 176 -3.15 -24.05 -16.63
N SER A 177 -3.03 -24.26 -15.32
CA SER A 177 -3.96 -25.13 -14.56
C SER A 177 -5.41 -24.66 -14.57
N ARG A 178 -5.68 -23.42 -15.00
CA ARG A 178 -7.03 -22.82 -15.00
C ARG A 178 -7.68 -22.70 -16.38
N LYS A 179 -6.92 -22.85 -17.49
CA LYS A 179 -7.52 -22.93 -18.83
C LYS A 179 -8.40 -24.17 -19.01
N SER A 180 -8.10 -25.27 -18.30
CA SER A 180 -8.90 -26.51 -18.38
C SER A 180 -10.25 -26.42 -17.65
N ASN A 181 -10.43 -25.46 -16.72
CA ASN A 181 -11.66 -25.34 -15.93
C ASN A 181 -12.65 -24.31 -16.51
N SER A 182 -12.32 -23.66 -17.63
CA SER A 182 -13.19 -22.72 -18.34
C SER A 182 -13.83 -23.31 -19.61
N GLU A 183 -13.58 -24.59 -19.91
CA GLU A 183 -14.27 -25.37 -20.92
C GLU A 183 -15.13 -26.44 -20.23
N LEU A 184 -16.22 -26.02 -19.59
CA LEU A 184 -17.43 -26.80 -19.25
C LEU A 184 -18.53 -25.86 -18.75
#